data_AF-A0A847BMG4-F1
#
_entry.id   AF-A0A847BMG4-F1
#
_cell.length_a   1.000
_cell.length_b   1.000
_cell.length_c   1.000
_cell.angle_alpha   90.00
_cell.angle_beta   90.00
_cell.angle_gamma   90.00
#
_symmetry.space_group_name_H-M   'P 1'
#
loop_
_entity.id
_entity.type
_entity.pdbx_description
1 polymer ?
#
loop_
_entity_poly.entity_id
_entity_poly.type
_entity_poly.pdbx_seq_one_letter_code
_entity_poly.pdbx_strand_id
1 'polypeptide(L)'
;MKCFYFGTNTKMYMTAEETTVYVKQLVDLTADINRDEVELFVIPSFTAIKGAREAVPESLLTLGSQTVSWENEGQLTGEISPTMVKEAGASLTMVGHSERRHIFHENDKEENSRVLCALRNGLRVLLCIGETSFDKSMGVSDEVLAMQMKIGLNGVLSEDIGNVWLAYEPVWAIGVDGVPAEAEYVEERHKALKRVLKQLYPDMWCDIPLLYGGSVNLDNAIPYALNPSVDGLFVGRSAWHADNFSILIHKVLDALKDNSIY
;
A
#
# COMPACT_ATOMS: atom_id res chain seq x y z
N MET A 1 -5.47 -19.15 8.04
CA MET A 1 -4.28 -18.35 8.36
C MET A 1 -4.53 -16.93 7.92
N LYS A 2 -3.93 -15.94 8.58
CA LYS A 2 -4.01 -14.54 8.14
C LYS A 2 -3.17 -14.41 6.85
N CYS A 3 -3.59 -13.57 5.90
CA CYS A 3 -2.79 -13.30 4.71
C CYS A 3 -1.77 -12.20 5.03
N PHE A 4 -0.51 -12.35 4.64
CA PHE A 4 0.51 -11.31 4.79
C PHE A 4 0.74 -10.59 3.46
N TYR A 5 0.82 -9.27 3.50
CA TYR A 5 0.87 -8.45 2.28
C TYR A 5 2.29 -8.02 1.98
N PHE A 6 2.74 -8.21 0.73
CA PHE A 6 3.95 -7.60 0.21
C PHE A 6 3.61 -6.80 -1.03
N GLY A 7 4.04 -5.54 -1.07
CA GLY A 7 3.96 -4.83 -2.34
C GLY A 7 4.93 -3.71 -2.48
N THR A 8 4.93 -3.13 -3.68
CA THR A 8 5.82 -2.02 -4.01
C THR A 8 5.13 -1.02 -4.93
N ASN A 9 5.45 0.25 -4.73
CA ASN A 9 5.18 1.32 -5.68
C ASN A 9 6.48 1.62 -6.42
N THR A 10 6.49 1.40 -7.74
CA THR A 10 7.67 1.65 -8.58
C THR A 10 7.90 3.14 -8.85
N LYS A 11 6.97 4.00 -8.42
CA LYS A 11 6.95 5.44 -8.68
C LYS A 11 7.22 5.72 -10.16
N MET A 12 8.04 6.72 -10.46
CA MET A 12 8.41 7.14 -11.81
C MET A 12 9.81 6.64 -12.20
N TYR A 13 10.14 5.37 -11.91
CA TYR A 13 11.48 4.81 -12.16
C TYR A 13 11.55 3.73 -13.24
N MET A 14 10.42 3.21 -13.72
CA MET A 14 10.39 2.14 -14.72
C MET A 14 9.51 2.52 -15.91
N THR A 15 10.00 2.23 -17.10
CA THR A 15 9.21 2.23 -18.33
C THR A 15 8.23 1.05 -18.37
N ALA A 16 7.36 1.02 -19.37
CA ALA A 16 6.43 -0.09 -19.57
C ALA A 16 7.13 -1.43 -19.86
N GLU A 17 8.22 -1.40 -20.63
CA GLU A 17 9.01 -2.59 -20.95
C GLU A 17 9.75 -3.11 -19.71
N GLU A 18 10.44 -2.23 -18.98
CA GLU A 18 11.14 -2.60 -17.73
C GLU A 18 10.16 -3.16 -16.69
N THR A 19 8.98 -2.53 -16.54
CA THR A 19 7.93 -3.04 -15.65
C THR A 19 7.48 -4.44 -16.06
N THR A 20 7.30 -4.68 -17.36
CA THR A 20 6.88 -5.98 -17.90
C THR A 20 7.91 -7.07 -17.60
N VAL A 21 9.20 -6.77 -17.77
CA VAL A 21 10.29 -7.68 -17.41
C VAL A 21 10.29 -7.94 -15.90
N TYR A 22 10.18 -6.86 -15.10
CA TYR A 22 10.19 -6.92 -13.65
C TYR A 22 9.07 -7.80 -13.09
N VAL A 23 7.81 -7.65 -13.53
CA VAL A 23 6.69 -8.43 -12.98
C VAL A 23 6.78 -9.91 -13.34
N LYS A 24 7.28 -10.25 -14.54
CA LYS A 24 7.53 -11.65 -14.94
C LYS A 24 8.59 -12.28 -14.04
N GLN A 25 9.73 -11.60 -13.90
CA GLN A 25 10.82 -12.07 -13.06
C GLN A 25 10.37 -12.23 -11.60
N LEU A 26 9.61 -11.28 -11.06
CA LEU A 26 9.11 -11.36 -9.68
C LEU A 26 8.16 -12.55 -9.49
N VAL A 27 7.24 -12.80 -10.42
CA VAL A 27 6.33 -13.95 -10.36
C VAL A 27 7.11 -15.27 -10.44
N ASP A 28 8.09 -15.37 -11.34
CA ASP A 28 8.94 -16.56 -11.47
C ASP A 28 9.75 -16.83 -10.19
N LEU A 29 10.34 -15.78 -9.61
CA LEU A 29 11.13 -15.84 -8.37
C LEU A 29 10.31 -16.09 -7.10
N THR A 30 8.99 -16.08 -7.19
CA THR A 30 8.07 -16.31 -6.06
C THR A 30 7.04 -17.38 -6.38
N ALA A 31 7.30 -18.23 -7.37
CA ALA A 31 6.38 -19.26 -7.84
C ALA A 31 6.12 -20.37 -6.81
N ASP A 32 7.03 -20.54 -5.85
CA ASP A 32 6.96 -21.48 -4.74
C ASP A 32 6.09 -20.96 -3.57
N ILE A 33 5.73 -19.68 -3.56
CA ILE A 33 4.95 -19.05 -2.49
C ILE A 33 3.44 -19.26 -2.72
N ASN A 34 2.75 -19.77 -1.71
CA ASN A 34 1.30 -19.95 -1.73
C ASN A 34 0.56 -18.59 -1.70
N ARG A 35 -0.23 -18.29 -2.74
CA ARG A 35 -1.00 -17.04 -2.85
C ARG A 35 -2.23 -16.99 -1.93
N ASP A 36 -2.61 -18.09 -1.28
CA ASP A 36 -3.63 -18.10 -0.23
C ASP A 36 -3.09 -17.54 1.12
N GLU A 37 -1.76 -17.54 1.29
CA GLU A 37 -1.08 -17.06 2.50
C GLU A 37 -0.47 -15.67 2.32
N VAL A 38 -0.25 -15.27 1.06
CA VAL A 38 0.45 -14.05 0.69
C VAL A 38 -0.27 -13.31 -0.43
N GLU A 39 -0.56 -12.03 -0.18
CA GLU A 39 -0.98 -11.09 -1.22
C GLU A 39 0.26 -10.35 -1.74
N LEU A 40 0.61 -10.58 -3.00
CA LEU A 40 1.67 -9.87 -3.68
C LEU A 40 1.08 -8.81 -4.62
N PHE A 41 1.54 -7.56 -4.50
CA PHE A 41 1.08 -6.48 -5.37
C PHE A 41 2.18 -5.54 -5.86
N VAL A 42 2.03 -5.03 -7.09
CA VAL A 42 2.92 -4.04 -7.70
C VAL A 42 2.10 -2.88 -8.23
N ILE A 43 2.53 -1.65 -7.94
CA ILE A 43 1.87 -0.41 -8.35
C ILE A 43 2.79 0.34 -9.33
N PRO A 44 2.73 0.02 -10.64
CA PRO A 44 3.58 0.66 -11.63
C PRO A 44 3.03 2.00 -12.12
N SER A 45 3.80 2.70 -12.94
CA SER A 45 3.31 3.87 -13.68
C SER A 45 2.11 3.48 -14.58
N PHE A 46 1.15 4.39 -14.77
CA PHE A 46 -0.07 4.13 -15.55
C PHE A 46 0.19 3.55 -16.95
N THR A 47 1.22 4.04 -17.62
CA THR A 47 1.63 3.61 -18.97
C THR A 47 2.07 2.16 -19.05
N ALA A 48 2.35 1.52 -17.91
CA ALA A 48 2.86 0.16 -17.83
C ALA A 48 1.80 -0.88 -17.40
N ILE A 49 0.66 -0.45 -16.82
CA ILE A 49 -0.33 -1.36 -16.20
C ILE A 49 -0.81 -2.43 -17.18
N LYS A 50 -1.19 -2.03 -18.40
CA LYS A 50 -1.71 -2.95 -19.42
C LYS A 50 -0.69 -4.01 -19.83
N GLY A 51 0.53 -3.59 -20.17
CA GLY A 51 1.60 -4.52 -20.53
C GLY A 51 1.97 -5.47 -19.39
N ALA A 52 1.98 -4.97 -18.16
CA ALA A 52 2.20 -5.79 -16.97
C ALA A 52 1.07 -6.82 -16.77
N ARG A 53 -0.20 -6.45 -16.93
CA ARG A 53 -1.33 -7.39 -16.80
C ARG A 53 -1.33 -8.45 -17.90
N GLU A 54 -1.03 -8.07 -19.15
CA GLU A 54 -0.91 -9.02 -20.26
C GLU A 54 0.24 -10.03 -20.02
N ALA A 55 1.25 -9.63 -19.25
CA ALA A 55 2.40 -10.46 -18.92
C ALA A 55 2.18 -11.43 -17.76
N VAL A 56 1.37 -11.09 -16.76
CA VAL A 56 1.14 -11.92 -15.58
C VAL A 56 -0.33 -11.94 -15.15
N PRO A 57 -0.89 -13.12 -14.82
CA PRO A 57 -2.30 -13.24 -14.43
C PRO A 57 -2.56 -12.62 -13.05
N GLU A 58 -3.79 -12.16 -12.83
CA GLU A 58 -4.20 -11.52 -11.57
C GLU A 58 -4.10 -12.47 -10.37
N SER A 59 -4.30 -13.77 -10.58
CA SER A 59 -4.17 -14.78 -9.53
C SER A 59 -2.75 -14.93 -8.96
N LEU A 60 -1.72 -14.38 -9.63
CA LEU A 60 -0.33 -14.45 -9.17
C LEU A 60 0.20 -13.11 -8.69
N LEU A 61 -0.36 -12.01 -9.20
CA LEU A 61 0.07 -10.65 -8.90
C LEU A 61 -1.08 -9.64 -9.05
N THR A 62 -1.41 -8.98 -7.96
CA THR A 62 -2.28 -7.80 -7.97
C THR A 62 -1.52 -6.61 -8.57
N LEU A 63 -2.14 -5.95 -9.54
CA LEU A 63 -1.62 -4.70 -10.11
C LEU A 63 -2.45 -3.53 -9.62
N GLY A 64 -1.77 -2.45 -9.27
CA GLY A 64 -2.42 -1.22 -8.83
C GLY A 64 -2.05 0.01 -9.66
N SER A 65 -2.88 1.06 -9.57
CA SER A 65 -2.53 2.41 -10.05
C SER A 65 -1.96 3.29 -8.93
N GLN A 66 -1.10 4.24 -9.28
CA GLN A 66 -0.45 5.15 -8.31
C GLN A 66 -1.37 6.25 -7.78
N THR A 67 -2.49 6.50 -8.47
CA THR A 67 -3.62 7.33 -8.04
C THR A 67 -4.82 6.99 -8.93
N VAL A 68 -5.96 7.63 -8.69
CA VAL A 68 -7.15 7.56 -9.55
C VAL A 68 -7.98 8.83 -9.40
N SER A 69 -8.66 9.26 -10.46
CA SER A 69 -9.58 10.41 -10.44
C SER A 69 -10.71 10.25 -9.43
N TRP A 70 -11.18 11.37 -8.87
CA TRP A 70 -12.39 11.42 -8.04
C TRP A 70 -13.69 11.39 -8.88
N GLU A 71 -13.57 11.44 -10.22
CA GLU A 71 -14.68 11.29 -11.17
C GLU A 71 -14.45 10.11 -12.13
N ASN A 72 -15.54 9.58 -12.69
CA ASN A 72 -15.47 8.56 -13.74
C ASN A 72 -15.10 9.14 -15.12
N GLU A 73 -15.51 10.38 -15.36
CA GLU A 73 -15.29 11.13 -16.60
C GLU A 73 -15.45 12.62 -16.32
N GLY A 74 -14.86 13.48 -17.16
CA GLY A 74 -14.99 14.93 -17.00
C GLY A 74 -13.94 15.71 -17.76
N GLN A 75 -14.00 17.04 -17.64
CA GLN A 75 -13.03 17.97 -18.23
C GLN A 75 -11.76 18.05 -17.37
N LEU A 76 -11.07 16.90 -17.24
CA LEU A 76 -9.91 16.71 -16.36
C LEU A 76 -8.70 16.20 -17.17
N THR A 77 -8.22 17.01 -18.12
CA THR A 77 -7.11 16.64 -19.01
C THR A 77 -5.88 16.19 -18.21
N GLY A 78 -5.45 14.94 -18.42
CA GLY A 78 -4.29 14.34 -17.75
C GLY A 78 -4.64 13.46 -16.55
N GLU A 79 -5.87 13.50 -16.04
CA GLU A 79 -6.33 12.58 -15.01
C GLU A 79 -6.67 11.20 -15.60
N ILE A 80 -6.60 10.16 -14.75
CA ILE A 80 -6.92 8.78 -15.10
C ILE A 80 -8.13 8.33 -14.27
N SER A 81 -9.22 7.92 -14.91
CA SER A 81 -10.44 7.53 -14.21
C SER A 81 -10.39 6.07 -13.71
N PRO A 82 -11.24 5.70 -12.72
CA PRO A 82 -11.33 4.31 -12.26
C PRO A 82 -11.64 3.32 -13.38
N THR A 83 -12.48 3.71 -14.35
CA THR A 83 -12.81 2.89 -15.51
C THR A 83 -11.58 2.60 -16.36
N MET A 84 -10.74 3.61 -16.61
CA MET A 84 -9.48 3.45 -17.36
C MET A 84 -8.49 2.55 -16.60
N VAL A 85 -8.38 2.70 -15.27
CA VAL A 85 -7.53 1.85 -14.43
C VAL A 85 -7.95 0.37 -14.54
N LYS A 86 -9.26 0.10 -14.44
CA LYS A 86 -9.80 -1.27 -14.57
C LYS A 86 -9.59 -1.84 -15.96
N GLU A 87 -9.84 -1.05 -17.01
CA GLU A 87 -9.61 -1.47 -18.40
C GLU A 87 -8.14 -1.82 -18.65
N ALA A 88 -7.22 -1.06 -18.07
CA ALA A 88 -5.80 -1.37 -18.12
C ALA A 88 -5.41 -2.64 -17.35
N GLY A 89 -6.28 -3.17 -16.49
CA GLY A 89 -6.08 -4.45 -15.81
C GLY A 89 -5.56 -4.36 -14.37
N ALA A 90 -5.63 -3.18 -13.76
CA ALA A 90 -5.41 -3.02 -12.32
C ALA A 90 -6.71 -3.22 -11.54
N SER A 91 -6.61 -3.80 -10.34
CA SER A 91 -7.73 -4.02 -9.41
C SER A 91 -7.52 -3.34 -8.06
N LEU A 92 -6.40 -2.64 -7.90
CA LEU A 92 -6.04 -1.82 -6.75
C LEU A 92 -5.76 -0.39 -7.21
N THR A 93 -6.01 0.60 -6.36
CA THR A 93 -5.47 1.95 -6.54
C THR A 93 -4.92 2.48 -5.23
N MET A 94 -3.73 3.07 -5.28
CA MET A 94 -3.17 3.83 -4.16
C MET A 94 -3.81 5.21 -4.10
N VAL A 95 -4.08 5.73 -2.91
CA VAL A 95 -4.70 7.03 -2.67
C VAL A 95 -4.00 7.68 -1.47
N GLY A 96 -3.73 8.98 -1.52
CA GLY A 96 -3.12 9.70 -0.39
C GLY A 96 -1.65 9.39 -0.12
N HIS A 97 -0.88 8.87 -1.08
CA HIS A 97 0.57 8.68 -0.89
C HIS A 97 1.24 10.01 -0.54
N SER A 98 2.20 9.97 0.39
CA SER A 98 2.91 11.16 0.91
C SER A 98 3.39 12.14 -0.18
N GLU A 99 3.96 11.65 -1.27
CA GLU A 99 4.39 12.48 -2.42
C GLU A 99 3.24 13.27 -3.05
N ARG A 100 2.04 12.68 -3.14
CA ARG A 100 0.87 13.38 -3.69
C ARG A 100 0.37 14.47 -2.75
N ARG A 101 0.33 14.18 -1.45
CA ARG A 101 -0.05 15.16 -0.42
C ARG A 101 0.92 16.34 -0.34
N HIS A 102 2.22 16.08 -0.38
CA HIS A 102 3.23 17.11 -0.11
C HIS A 102 3.79 17.81 -1.36
N ILE A 103 3.87 17.13 -2.50
CA ILE A 103 4.39 17.68 -3.76
C ILE A 103 3.24 18.20 -4.63
N PHE A 104 2.14 17.44 -4.72
CA PHE A 104 0.98 17.79 -5.55
C PHE A 104 -0.15 18.46 -4.77
N HIS A 105 0.05 18.66 -3.46
CA HIS A 105 -0.87 19.37 -2.56
C HIS A 105 -2.28 18.79 -2.47
N GLU A 106 -2.40 17.47 -2.68
CA GLU A 106 -3.67 16.77 -2.48
C GLU A 106 -4.05 16.78 -1.00
N ASN A 107 -5.31 17.12 -0.70
CA ASN A 107 -5.81 17.23 0.65
C ASN A 107 -6.76 16.07 1.02
N ASP A 108 -7.00 15.87 2.33
CA ASP A 108 -7.79 14.73 2.83
C ASP A 108 -9.20 14.60 2.22
N LYS A 109 -9.84 15.73 1.87
CA LYS A 109 -11.16 15.72 1.24
C LYS A 109 -11.10 15.21 -0.21
N GLU A 110 -10.07 15.59 -0.95
CA GLU A 110 -9.83 15.08 -2.30
C GLU A 110 -9.51 13.59 -2.25
N GLU A 111 -8.65 13.16 -1.32
CA GLU A 111 -8.34 11.76 -1.14
C GLU A 111 -9.58 10.93 -0.82
N ASN A 112 -10.44 11.40 0.11
CA ASN A 112 -11.72 10.73 0.38
C ASN A 112 -12.59 10.62 -0.88
N SER A 113 -12.65 11.67 -1.70
CA SER A 113 -13.43 11.64 -2.94
C SER A 113 -12.89 10.58 -3.91
N ARG A 114 -11.56 10.43 -4.01
CA ARG A 114 -10.90 9.36 -4.78
C ARG A 114 -11.18 7.97 -4.20
N VAL A 115 -11.10 7.79 -2.87
CA VAL A 115 -11.45 6.53 -2.19
C VAL A 115 -12.87 6.10 -2.54
N LEU A 116 -13.85 7.00 -2.35
CA LEU A 116 -15.25 6.70 -2.64
C LEU A 116 -15.46 6.39 -4.13
N CYS A 117 -14.81 7.14 -5.03
CA CYS A 117 -14.93 6.90 -6.47
C CYS A 117 -14.36 5.53 -6.87
N ALA A 118 -13.19 5.16 -6.35
CA ALA A 118 -12.57 3.87 -6.58
C ALA A 118 -13.46 2.70 -6.14
N LEU A 119 -13.95 2.75 -4.89
CA LEU A 119 -14.81 1.70 -4.31
C LEU A 119 -16.13 1.55 -5.10
N ARG A 120 -16.79 2.66 -5.45
CA ARG A 120 -18.01 2.65 -6.29
C ARG A 120 -17.81 1.99 -7.65
N ASN A 121 -16.58 1.95 -8.16
CA ASN A 121 -16.23 1.28 -9.41
C ASN A 121 -15.66 -0.13 -9.21
N GLY A 122 -15.64 -0.64 -7.99
CA GLY A 122 -15.15 -1.98 -7.66
C GLY A 122 -13.63 -2.12 -7.73
N LEU A 123 -12.89 -1.04 -7.51
CA LEU A 123 -11.44 -1.11 -7.24
C LEU A 123 -11.21 -1.31 -5.73
N ARG A 124 -10.20 -2.10 -5.38
CA ARG A 124 -9.61 -2.04 -4.04
C ARG A 124 -8.83 -0.74 -3.87
N VAL A 125 -8.75 -0.24 -2.65
CA VAL A 125 -8.04 1.00 -2.32
C VAL A 125 -6.91 0.72 -1.35
N LEU A 126 -5.71 1.19 -1.63
CA LEU A 126 -4.61 1.31 -0.66
C LEU A 126 -4.54 2.78 -0.22
N LEU A 127 -5.15 3.11 0.91
CA LEU A 127 -5.14 4.46 1.47
C LEU A 127 -3.87 4.67 2.31
N CYS A 128 -3.00 5.55 1.84
CA CYS A 128 -1.80 5.95 2.56
C CYS A 128 -2.09 7.09 3.55
N ILE A 129 -1.55 6.97 4.75
CA ILE A 129 -1.62 7.95 5.83
C ILE A 129 -0.26 8.04 6.53
N GLY A 130 0.08 9.22 7.01
CA GLY A 130 1.43 9.50 7.48
C GLY A 130 1.55 10.86 8.14
N GLU A 131 2.26 10.91 9.26
CA GLU A 131 2.65 12.16 9.91
C GLU A 131 4.00 12.66 9.40
N THR A 132 4.19 13.98 9.46
CA THR A 132 5.46 14.62 9.11
C THR A 132 6.45 14.64 10.29
N SER A 133 7.70 15.01 10.03
CA SER A 133 8.69 15.24 11.10
C SER A 133 8.24 16.33 12.08
N PHE A 134 7.53 17.34 11.58
CA PHE A 134 6.94 18.40 12.40
C PHE A 134 5.89 17.84 13.36
N ASP A 135 4.93 17.07 12.85
CA ASP A 135 3.87 16.46 13.66
C ASP A 135 4.44 15.54 14.74
N LYS A 136 5.45 14.73 14.37
CA LYS A 136 6.20 13.90 15.32
C LYS A 136 6.87 14.75 16.41
N SER A 137 7.55 15.82 16.04
CA SER A 137 8.22 16.71 17.01
C SER A 137 7.27 17.44 17.95
N MET A 138 6.04 17.69 17.49
CA MET A 138 4.98 18.33 18.28
C MET A 138 4.21 17.32 19.15
N GLY A 139 4.49 16.02 19.00
CA GLY A 139 3.82 14.96 19.75
C GLY A 139 2.36 14.74 19.33
N VAL A 140 2.00 15.08 18.08
CA VAL A 140 0.62 15.00 17.57
C VAL A 140 0.43 13.92 16.49
N SER A 141 1.35 12.96 16.41
CA SER A 141 1.32 11.89 15.41
C SER A 141 -0.01 11.13 15.42
N ASP A 142 -0.50 10.73 16.59
CA ASP A 142 -1.72 9.92 16.70
C ASP A 142 -2.97 10.69 16.25
N GLU A 143 -3.04 12.00 16.56
CA GLU A 143 -4.12 12.88 16.14
C GLU A 143 -4.14 13.07 14.62
N VAL A 144 -2.97 13.32 14.02
CA VAL A 144 -2.82 13.51 12.57
C VAL A 144 -3.22 12.23 11.83
N LEU A 145 -2.70 11.08 12.26
CA LEU A 145 -3.01 9.79 11.63
C LEU A 145 -4.48 9.41 11.79
N ALA A 146 -5.06 9.63 12.98
CA ALA A 146 -6.48 9.39 13.20
C ALA A 146 -7.36 10.32 12.36
N MET A 147 -6.98 11.58 12.20
CA MET A 147 -7.69 12.55 11.36
C MET A 147 -7.68 12.11 9.89
N GLN A 148 -6.51 11.83 9.32
CA GLN A 148 -6.36 11.40 7.92
C GLN A 148 -7.17 10.13 7.64
N MET A 149 -7.12 9.14 8.55
CA MET A 149 -7.90 7.91 8.43
C MET A 149 -9.42 8.18 8.48
N LYS A 150 -9.87 8.97 9.45
CA LYS A 150 -11.30 9.28 9.61
C LYS A 150 -11.86 10.05 8.42
N ILE A 151 -11.12 11.03 7.90
CA ILE A 151 -11.54 11.77 6.71
C ILE A 151 -11.48 10.88 5.48
N GLY A 152 -10.38 10.17 5.25
CA GLY A 152 -10.20 9.30 4.09
C GLY A 152 -11.27 8.21 3.99
N LEU A 153 -11.73 7.67 5.12
CA LEU A 153 -12.78 6.65 5.19
C LEU A 153 -14.20 7.21 5.40
N ASN A 154 -14.38 8.54 5.42
CA ASN A 154 -15.68 9.13 5.65
C ASN A 154 -16.66 8.76 4.51
N GLY A 155 -17.80 8.16 4.86
CA GLY A 155 -18.80 7.73 3.88
C GLY A 155 -18.48 6.39 3.20
N VAL A 156 -17.38 5.72 3.55
CA VAL A 156 -17.16 4.32 3.16
C VAL A 156 -18.13 3.45 3.95
N LEU A 157 -18.93 2.64 3.25
CA LEU A 157 -19.92 1.78 3.89
C LEU A 157 -19.25 0.53 4.48
N SER A 158 -19.87 -0.07 5.49
CA SER A 158 -19.35 -1.32 6.10
C SER A 158 -19.29 -2.49 5.11
N GLU A 159 -20.11 -2.47 4.06
CA GLU A 159 -20.05 -3.46 2.97
C GLU A 159 -18.86 -3.25 2.02
N ASP A 160 -18.34 -2.02 1.92
CA ASP A 160 -17.22 -1.67 1.03
C ASP A 160 -15.86 -1.73 1.73
N ILE A 161 -15.82 -1.63 3.07
CA ILE A 161 -14.57 -1.49 3.83
C ILE A 161 -13.62 -2.68 3.68
N GLY A 162 -14.15 -3.88 3.35
CA GLY A 162 -13.33 -5.05 3.04
C GLY A 162 -12.46 -4.88 1.79
N ASN A 163 -12.75 -3.90 0.94
CA ASN A 163 -11.95 -3.55 -0.23
C ASN A 163 -10.93 -2.44 0.05
N VAL A 164 -10.78 -2.01 1.30
CA VAL A 164 -9.80 -0.99 1.70
C VAL A 164 -8.63 -1.63 2.45
N TRP A 165 -7.44 -1.27 2.02
CA TRP A 165 -6.17 -1.50 2.68
C TRP A 165 -5.61 -0.16 3.12
N LEU A 166 -4.80 -0.18 4.18
CA LEU A 166 -4.14 1.00 4.70
C LEU A 166 -2.62 0.82 4.60
N ALA A 167 -1.91 1.91 4.29
CA ALA A 167 -0.47 1.97 4.44
C ALA A 167 -0.11 3.10 5.41
N TYR A 168 0.58 2.75 6.49
CA TYR A 168 1.20 3.73 7.38
C TYR A 168 2.58 4.12 6.86
N GLU A 169 2.71 5.39 6.49
CA GLU A 169 3.86 6.01 5.86
C GLU A 169 4.43 7.11 6.76
N PRO A 170 5.34 6.84 7.71
CA PRO A 170 6.02 7.91 8.43
C PRO A 170 6.82 8.76 7.44
N VAL A 171 6.31 9.96 7.10
CA VAL A 171 6.80 10.76 5.96
C VAL A 171 8.27 11.12 6.15
N TRP A 172 8.67 11.34 7.40
CA TRP A 172 10.05 11.63 7.80
C TRP A 172 11.02 10.45 7.62
N ALA A 173 10.51 9.23 7.44
CA ALA A 173 11.29 8.02 7.24
C ALA A 173 11.28 7.55 5.76
N ILE A 174 10.66 8.29 4.85
CA ILE A 174 10.54 7.93 3.43
C ILE A 174 11.47 8.80 2.58
N GLY A 175 11.95 8.26 1.46
CA GLY A 175 12.80 8.97 0.51
C GLY A 175 14.28 8.62 0.65
N VAL A 176 15.13 9.28 -0.15
CA VAL A 176 16.56 8.98 -0.21
C VAL A 176 17.28 9.26 1.10
N ASP A 177 16.85 10.30 1.81
CA ASP A 177 17.41 10.76 3.08
C ASP A 177 16.59 10.32 4.31
N GLY A 178 15.57 9.46 4.10
CA GLY A 178 14.71 8.97 5.17
C GLY A 178 15.46 8.04 6.12
N VAL A 179 15.33 8.28 7.42
CA VAL A 179 15.87 7.39 8.46
C VAL A 179 14.83 6.33 8.79
N PRO A 180 15.15 5.03 8.75
CA PRO A 180 14.22 3.97 9.15
C PRO A 180 13.66 4.22 10.56
N ALA A 181 12.35 4.04 10.72
CA ALA A 181 11.74 4.13 12.04
C ALA A 181 12.11 2.92 12.89
N GLU A 182 12.23 3.07 14.20
CA GLU A 182 12.39 1.91 15.09
C GLU A 182 11.15 1.01 15.01
N ALA A 183 11.34 -0.31 15.04
CA ALA A 183 10.23 -1.26 14.92
C ALA A 183 9.18 -1.09 16.03
N GLU A 184 9.61 -0.73 17.24
CA GLU A 184 8.71 -0.42 18.36
C GLU A 184 7.81 0.80 18.07
N TYR A 185 8.38 1.86 17.48
CA TYR A 185 7.61 3.03 17.06
C TYR A 185 6.54 2.67 16.02
N VAL A 186 6.90 1.81 15.05
CA VAL A 186 5.96 1.31 14.05
C VAL A 186 4.81 0.54 14.68
N GLU A 187 5.10 -0.35 15.64
CA GLU A 187 4.08 -1.11 16.37
C GLU A 187 3.15 -0.22 17.20
N GLU A 188 3.68 0.79 17.88
CA GLU A 188 2.87 1.75 18.64
C GLU A 188 1.86 2.48 17.76
N ARG A 189 2.32 2.98 16.60
CA ARG A 189 1.48 3.68 15.62
C ARG A 189 0.45 2.74 14.99
N HIS A 190 0.85 1.52 14.62
CA HIS A 190 -0.09 0.52 14.09
C HIS A 190 -1.17 0.13 15.11
N LYS A 191 -0.80 -0.05 16.39
CA LYS A 191 -1.78 -0.29 17.47
C LYS A 191 -2.76 0.87 17.62
N ALA A 192 -2.28 2.12 17.57
CA ALA A 192 -3.14 3.30 17.64
C ALA A 192 -4.13 3.33 16.46
N LEU A 193 -3.66 3.08 15.24
CA LEU A 193 -4.48 3.04 14.03
C LEU A 193 -5.50 1.89 14.05
N LYS A 194 -5.13 0.70 14.51
CA LYS A 194 -6.06 -0.42 14.71
C LYS A 194 -7.16 -0.09 15.72
N ARG A 195 -6.89 0.70 16.76
CA ARG A 195 -7.93 1.21 17.68
C ARG A 195 -8.88 2.18 16.97
N VAL A 196 -8.36 3.06 16.11
CA VAL A 196 -9.20 3.97 15.30
C VAL A 196 -10.09 3.17 14.36
N LEU A 197 -9.53 2.18 13.65
CA LEU A 197 -10.32 1.27 12.81
C LEU A 197 -11.41 0.56 13.59
N LYS A 198 -11.09 0.03 14.77
CA LYS A 198 -12.07 -0.64 15.64
C LYS A 198 -13.20 0.30 16.10
N GLN A 199 -12.93 1.59 16.26
CA GLN A 199 -13.97 2.57 16.58
C GLN A 199 -14.88 2.86 15.37
N LEU A 200 -14.31 2.92 14.16
CA LEU A 200 -15.06 3.20 12.93
C LEU A 200 -15.85 1.98 12.43
N TYR A 201 -15.26 0.79 12.53
CA TYR A 201 -15.79 -0.47 12.01
C TYR A 201 -15.64 -1.62 13.03
N PRO A 202 -16.44 -1.63 14.12
CA PRO A 202 -16.29 -2.56 15.24
C PRO A 202 -16.31 -4.05 14.87
N ASP A 203 -17.03 -4.40 13.82
CA ASP A 203 -17.23 -5.80 13.39
C ASP A 203 -16.25 -6.26 12.30
N MET A 204 -15.54 -5.33 11.64
CA MET A 204 -14.72 -5.63 10.44
C MET A 204 -13.25 -5.23 10.59
N TRP A 205 -12.88 -4.44 11.62
CA TRP A 205 -11.54 -3.86 11.75
C TRP A 205 -10.38 -4.86 11.73
N CYS A 206 -10.61 -6.11 12.14
CA CYS A 206 -9.59 -7.15 12.17
C CYS A 206 -9.19 -7.63 10.77
N ASP A 207 -10.08 -7.48 9.80
CA ASP A 207 -9.91 -7.96 8.43
C ASP A 207 -9.35 -6.89 7.49
N ILE A 208 -9.24 -5.64 7.96
CA ILE A 208 -8.67 -4.52 7.21
C ILE A 208 -7.15 -4.54 7.33
N PRO A 209 -6.40 -4.81 6.24
CA PRO A 209 -4.94 -4.83 6.28
C PRO A 209 -4.37 -3.43 6.53
N LEU A 210 -3.40 -3.35 7.44
CA LEU A 210 -2.60 -2.17 7.72
C LEU A 210 -1.12 -2.51 7.52
N LEU A 211 -0.57 -1.98 6.44
CA LEU A 211 0.79 -2.22 5.98
C LEU A 211 1.73 -1.13 6.50
N TYR A 212 2.99 -1.49 6.72
CA TYR A 212 4.04 -0.51 6.95
C TYR A 212 4.69 -0.07 5.63
N GLY A 213 4.63 1.22 5.32
CA GLY A 213 5.14 1.85 4.09
C GLY A 213 6.37 2.74 4.27
N GLY A 214 7.11 2.60 5.37
CA GLY A 214 8.36 3.35 5.59
C GLY A 214 9.57 2.80 4.82
N SER A 215 10.79 3.21 5.20
CA SER A 215 12.04 2.73 4.60
C SER A 215 12.36 1.28 5.00
N VAL A 216 11.67 0.34 4.35
CA VAL A 216 11.88 -1.11 4.47
C VAL A 216 12.95 -1.58 3.46
N ASN A 217 13.87 -2.41 3.92
CA ASN A 217 14.94 -3.02 3.14
C ASN A 217 15.30 -4.42 3.69
N LEU A 218 16.27 -5.08 3.06
CA LEU A 218 16.69 -6.45 3.40
C LEU A 218 17.23 -6.62 4.83
N ASP A 219 17.71 -5.54 5.45
CA ASP A 219 18.36 -5.58 6.76
C ASP A 219 17.37 -5.32 7.90
N ASN A 220 16.25 -4.64 7.63
CA ASN A 220 15.28 -4.23 8.65
C ASN A 220 13.86 -4.78 8.47
N ALA A 221 13.56 -5.50 7.39
CA ALA A 221 12.21 -6.01 7.12
C ALA A 221 11.66 -6.96 8.21
N ILE A 222 12.51 -7.85 8.74
CA ILE A 222 12.09 -8.87 9.71
C ILE A 222 11.53 -8.24 10.99
N PRO A 223 12.24 -7.32 11.70
CA PRO A 223 11.68 -6.65 12.88
C PRO A 223 10.31 -6.02 12.65
N TYR A 224 10.07 -5.39 11.50
CA TYR A 224 8.75 -4.81 11.19
C TYR A 224 7.68 -5.88 10.96
N ALA A 225 8.02 -6.97 10.26
CA ALA A 225 7.06 -8.04 9.98
C ALA A 225 6.68 -8.85 11.22
N LEU A 226 7.57 -8.96 12.21
CA LEU A 226 7.31 -9.65 13.47
C LEU A 226 6.41 -8.85 14.42
N ASN A 227 6.13 -7.58 14.11
CA ASN A 227 5.20 -6.77 14.89
C ASN A 227 3.74 -7.26 14.70
N PRO A 228 3.01 -7.64 15.78
CA PRO A 228 1.69 -8.27 15.64
C PRO A 228 0.61 -7.41 14.98
N SER A 229 0.79 -6.07 15.01
CA SER A 229 -0.18 -5.13 14.44
C SER A 229 0.12 -4.77 12.99
N VAL A 230 1.23 -5.27 12.42
CA VAL A 230 1.63 -5.06 11.03
C VAL A 230 1.13 -6.24 10.19
N ASP A 231 0.35 -5.94 9.16
CA ASP A 231 -0.26 -6.97 8.29
C ASP A 231 0.53 -7.17 6.99
N GLY A 232 1.50 -6.30 6.72
CA GLY A 232 2.29 -6.36 5.51
C GLY A 232 3.34 -5.27 5.39
N LEU A 233 4.17 -5.40 4.37
CA LEU A 233 5.25 -4.46 4.06
C LEU A 233 5.03 -3.86 2.67
N PHE A 234 4.98 -2.53 2.62
CA PHE A 234 4.92 -1.76 1.39
C PHE A 234 6.29 -1.15 1.10
N VAL A 235 7.06 -1.85 0.28
CA VAL A 235 8.51 -1.67 0.13
C VAL A 235 8.82 -0.77 -1.05
N GLY A 236 9.67 0.24 -0.82
CA GLY A 236 10.15 1.15 -1.86
C GLY A 236 11.34 0.58 -2.65
N ARG A 237 12.46 1.32 -2.64
CA ARG A 237 13.66 1.07 -3.47
C ARG A 237 14.15 -0.37 -3.50
N SER A 238 14.18 -1.06 -2.35
CA SER A 238 14.65 -2.45 -2.28
C SER A 238 13.82 -3.40 -3.12
N ALA A 239 12.54 -3.09 -3.35
CA ALA A 239 11.66 -3.91 -4.15
C ALA A 239 11.70 -3.59 -5.65
N TRP A 240 12.37 -2.52 -6.09
CA TRP A 240 12.48 -2.16 -7.52
C TRP A 240 13.41 -3.10 -8.31
N HIS A 241 14.12 -3.98 -7.63
CA HIS A 241 14.80 -5.12 -8.26
C HIS A 241 14.11 -6.40 -7.82
N ALA A 242 13.61 -7.20 -8.77
CA ALA A 242 12.80 -8.38 -8.47
C ALA A 242 13.55 -9.40 -7.59
N ASP A 243 14.86 -9.58 -7.81
CA ASP A 243 15.72 -10.45 -7.00
C ASP A 243 15.74 -10.01 -5.52
N ASN A 244 15.98 -8.71 -5.29
CA ASN A 244 16.00 -8.16 -3.93
C ASN A 244 14.62 -8.26 -3.26
N PHE A 245 13.54 -8.05 -4.02
CA PHE A 245 12.20 -8.17 -3.46
C PHE A 245 11.87 -9.62 -3.09
N SER A 246 12.18 -10.57 -3.97
CA SER A 246 12.01 -12.00 -3.68
C SER A 246 12.82 -12.43 -2.46
N ILE A 247 14.10 -12.03 -2.35
CA ILE A 247 14.92 -12.33 -1.16
C ILE A 247 14.28 -11.76 0.10
N LEU A 248 13.75 -10.54 0.05
CA LEU A 248 13.06 -9.92 1.19
C LEU A 248 11.83 -10.71 1.59
N ILE A 249 10.98 -11.07 0.62
CA ILE A 249 9.75 -11.84 0.84
C ILE A 249 10.08 -13.17 1.53
N HIS A 250 11.02 -13.95 0.98
CA HIS A 250 11.41 -15.24 1.56
C HIS A 250 11.96 -15.11 2.98
N LYS A 251 12.87 -14.16 3.21
CA LYS A 251 13.42 -13.89 4.55
C LYS A 251 12.34 -13.58 5.58
N VAL A 252 11.34 -12.78 5.20
CA VAL A 252 10.24 -12.43 6.09
C VAL A 252 9.35 -13.64 6.33
N LEU A 253 8.98 -14.39 5.29
CA LEU A 253 8.14 -15.59 5.43
C LEU A 253 8.80 -16.67 6.30
N ASP A 254 10.11 -16.89 6.14
CA ASP A 254 10.86 -17.82 6.98
C ASP A 254 10.84 -17.37 8.45
N ALA A 255 11.11 -16.08 8.71
CA ALA A 255 11.06 -15.54 10.06
C ALA A 255 9.65 -15.62 10.69
N LEU A 256 8.60 -15.40 9.91
CA LEU A 256 7.20 -15.49 10.36
C LEU A 256 6.83 -16.93 10.76
N LYS A 257 7.27 -17.93 9.99
CA LYS A 257 7.09 -19.36 10.28
C LYS A 257 7.87 -19.78 11.53
N ASP A 258 9.13 -19.37 11.63
CA ASP A 258 9.99 -19.70 12.78
C ASP A 258 9.43 -19.17 14.11
N ASN A 259 8.69 -18.06 14.08
CA ASN A 259 8.06 -17.46 15.25
C ASN A 259 6.60 -17.91 15.47
N SER A 260 6.11 -18.89 14.70
CA SER A 260 4.73 -19.41 14.79
C SER A 260 3.65 -18.32 14.69
N ILE A 261 3.95 -17.23 13.97
CA ILE A 261 2.99 -16.17 13.68
C ILE A 261 2.09 -16.60 12.49
N TYR A 262 2.62 -17.50 11.65
CA TYR A 262 1.95 -18.13 10.50
C TYR A 262 2.31 -19.61 10.43
#